data_AF-A0A6A6KBQ1-F1
#
_entry.id   AF-A0A6A6KBQ1-F1
#
_cell.length_a   1.000
_cell.length_b   1.000
_cell.length_c   1.000
_cell.angle_alpha   90.00
_cell.angle_beta   90.00
_cell.angle_gamma   90.00
#
_symmetry.space_group_name_H-M   'P 1'
#
loop_
_entity.id
_entity.type
_entity.pdbx_description
1 polymer ?
#
loop_
_entity_poly.entity_id
_entity_poly.type
_entity_poly.pdbx_seq_one_letter_code
_entity_poly.pdbx_strand_id
1 'polypeptide(L)'
;MDGVQGPILSVRDFKEVKNSLGLDYQLPRSMRKGADDYPSLLEDTKVLASCKHEGDSKWGDKVGFMYNTVVEDFLTGLKLHCKGWKSVYLSPARPQVLATSPTNLNDLLIQNTRWSSGLLGVGISKYCPLIYVPSRMSFHQSLCYAECAFFLFFTACLCAVLQPSLNCVYLVASICTLR
;
A
#
# COMPACT_ATOMS: atom_id res chain seq x y z
N MET A 1 15.96 21.06 -1.47
CA MET A 1 15.14 19.89 -1.03
C MET A 1 14.66 20.22 0.37
N ASP A 2 13.93 21.32 0.50
CA ASP A 2 13.67 21.99 1.77
C ASP A 2 12.16 21.93 1.99
N GLY A 3 11.70 20.96 2.79
CA GLY A 3 10.27 20.82 3.04
C GLY A 3 9.76 19.44 3.46
N VAL A 4 10.59 18.40 3.47
CA VAL A 4 10.18 17.09 4.00
C VAL A 4 10.28 17.12 5.54
N GLN A 5 9.38 17.86 6.20
CA GLN A 5 9.14 17.80 7.64
C GLN A 5 8.21 16.62 8.01
N GLY A 6 8.50 15.44 7.48
CA GLY A 6 7.98 14.17 8.02
C GLY A 6 9.01 13.57 8.97
N PRO A 7 8.65 12.58 9.81
CA PRO A 7 9.66 11.76 10.46
C PRO A 7 10.51 11.11 9.37
N ILE A 8 11.66 11.71 9.07
CA ILE A 8 12.77 11.04 8.41
C ILE A 8 13.19 9.99 9.42
N LEU A 9 13.28 8.72 9.00
CA LEU A 9 13.75 7.59 9.82
C LEU A 9 15.00 8.02 10.60
N SER A 10 14.75 8.50 11.81
CA SER A 10 15.70 9.13 12.69
C SER A 10 15.99 8.11 13.77
N VAL A 11 17.18 8.12 14.35
CA VAL A 11 17.55 7.14 15.39
C VAL A 11 16.53 7.12 16.57
N ARG A 12 15.71 8.17 16.74
CA ARG A 12 14.56 8.21 17.67
C ARG A 12 13.42 7.22 17.32
N ASP A 13 13.22 6.90 16.04
CA ASP A 13 12.21 5.94 15.55
C ASP A 13 12.50 4.52 16.01
N PHE A 14 13.76 4.16 16.31
CA PHE A 14 14.06 2.82 16.83
C PHE A 14 13.37 2.53 18.16
N LYS A 15 13.12 3.55 18.98
CA LYS A 15 12.39 3.38 20.25
C LYS A 15 10.90 3.14 20.01
N GLU A 16 10.31 3.79 19.01
CA GLU A 16 8.91 3.60 18.60
C GLU A 16 8.70 2.26 17.87
N VAL A 17 9.65 1.88 17.01
CA VAL A 17 9.71 0.56 16.38
C VAL A 17 9.86 -0.53 17.45
N LYS A 18 10.77 -0.35 18.42
CA LYS A 18 10.93 -1.26 19.57
C LYS A 18 9.63 -1.38 20.38
N ASN A 19 8.97 -0.26 20.68
CA ASN A 19 7.70 -0.26 21.41
C ASN A 19 6.56 -0.93 20.61
N SER A 20 6.61 -0.84 19.28
CA SER A 20 5.63 -1.44 18.36
C SER A 20 5.86 -2.95 18.12
N LEU A 21 7.10 -3.42 18.25
CA LEU A 21 7.50 -4.83 18.11
C LEU A 21 7.06 -5.70 19.31
N GLY A 22 6.61 -5.09 20.41
CA GLY A 22 6.13 -5.76 21.62
C GLY A 22 7.15 -5.69 22.76
N LEU A 23 6.65 -5.75 24.01
CA LEU A 23 7.46 -5.59 25.23
C LEU A 23 8.59 -6.63 25.38
N ASP A 24 8.42 -7.82 24.78
CA ASP A 24 9.39 -8.93 24.82
C ASP A 24 10.39 -8.96 23.66
N TYR A 25 10.29 -8.03 22.69
CA TYR A 25 11.22 -8.02 21.57
C TYR A 25 12.62 -7.60 22.03
N GLN A 26 13.52 -8.58 22.14
CA GLN A 26 14.92 -8.32 22.46
C GLN A 26 15.65 -7.80 21.23
N LEU A 27 16.07 -6.54 21.29
CA LEU A 27 16.96 -5.97 20.29
C LEU A 27 18.25 -6.81 20.20
N PRO A 28 18.75 -7.06 18.97
CA PRO A 28 20.05 -7.69 18.73
C PRO A 28 21.17 -7.11 19.60
N ARG A 29 22.13 -7.95 20.01
CA ARG A 29 23.23 -7.53 20.90
C ARG A 29 24.15 -6.52 20.21
N SER A 30 24.36 -6.68 18.91
CA SER A 30 25.11 -5.78 18.03
C SER A 30 24.55 -4.35 18.02
N MET A 31 23.22 -4.18 17.98
CA MET A 31 22.58 -2.87 18.05
C MET A 31 22.77 -2.15 19.40
N ARG A 32 23.18 -2.85 20.46
CA ARG A 32 23.47 -2.25 21.78
C ARG A 32 24.92 -1.81 21.96
N LYS A 33 25.88 -2.38 21.21
CA LYS A 33 27.32 -2.13 21.36
C LYS A 33 27.95 -1.26 20.27
N GLY A 34 27.18 -0.88 19.24
CA GLY A 34 27.71 -0.17 18.08
C GLY A 34 28.25 -1.15 17.03
N ALA A 35 28.37 -0.68 15.78
CA ALA A 35 28.62 -1.51 14.60
C ALA A 35 30.05 -2.08 14.49
N ASP A 36 30.89 -1.91 15.52
CA ASP A 36 32.32 -2.20 15.47
C ASP A 36 32.64 -3.70 15.69
N ASP A 37 31.67 -4.51 16.12
CA ASP A 37 31.82 -5.95 16.35
C ASP A 37 31.15 -6.78 15.24
N TYR A 38 31.88 -6.95 14.13
CA TYR A 38 31.40 -7.67 12.95
C TYR A 38 30.96 -9.12 13.22
N PRO A 39 31.69 -9.94 14.03
CA PRO A 39 31.23 -11.29 14.37
C PRO A 39 29.87 -11.33 15.05
N SER A 40 29.60 -10.44 16.02
CA SER A 40 28.29 -10.43 16.68
C SER A 40 27.18 -9.88 15.78
N LEU A 41 27.49 -8.93 14.91
CA LEU A 41 26.56 -8.43 13.89
C LEU A 41 26.16 -9.54 12.90
N LEU A 42 27.12 -10.37 12.47
CA LEU A 42 26.86 -11.47 11.56
C LEU A 42 25.96 -12.54 12.19
N GLU A 43 26.22 -12.91 13.44
CA GLU A 43 25.37 -13.86 14.17
C GLU A 43 23.95 -13.32 14.40
N ASP A 44 23.82 -12.05 14.81
CA ASP A 44 22.52 -11.41 14.95
C ASP A 44 21.75 -11.36 13.62
N THR A 45 22.43 -11.08 12.51
CA THR A 45 21.81 -11.05 11.18
C THR A 45 21.28 -12.43 10.78
N LYS A 46 22.03 -13.51 11.06
CA LYS A 46 21.57 -14.89 10.82
C LYS A 46 20.30 -15.20 11.62
N VAL A 47 20.21 -14.73 12.86
CA VAL A 47 19.02 -14.91 13.71
C VAL A 47 17.82 -14.13 13.14
N LEU A 48 18.02 -12.87 12.77
CA LEU A 48 16.96 -12.02 12.19
C LEU A 48 16.46 -12.53 10.84
N ALA A 49 17.36 -13.08 10.00
CA ALA A 49 17.02 -13.65 8.70
C ALA A 49 16.46 -15.08 8.79
N SER A 50 16.41 -15.68 9.98
CA SER A 50 15.90 -17.03 10.15
C SER A 50 14.37 -17.08 9.99
N CYS A 51 13.86 -18.17 9.42
CA CYS A 51 12.41 -18.40 9.26
C CYS A 51 11.63 -18.46 10.58
N LYS A 52 12.33 -18.61 11.72
CA LYS A 52 11.72 -18.64 13.04
C LYS A 52 11.53 -17.24 13.63
N HIS A 53 12.17 -16.21 13.07
CA HIS A 53 12.18 -14.87 13.66
C HIS A 53 10.76 -14.29 13.82
N GLU A 54 9.90 -14.52 12.84
CA GLU A 54 8.58 -13.89 12.80
C GLU A 54 7.53 -14.59 13.67
N GLY A 55 7.73 -15.88 14.02
CA GLY A 55 6.70 -16.76 14.59
C GLY A 55 6.03 -16.26 15.86
N ASP A 56 6.80 -15.66 16.77
CA ASP A 56 6.29 -15.13 18.06
C ASP A 56 6.23 -13.60 18.10
N SER A 57 6.47 -12.94 16.96
CA SER A 57 6.61 -11.48 16.89
C SER A 57 5.34 -10.77 16.40
N LYS A 58 5.36 -9.44 16.39
CA LYS A 58 4.31 -8.60 15.75
C LYS A 58 4.67 -8.15 14.34
N TRP A 59 5.69 -8.76 13.72
CA TRP A 59 5.98 -8.58 12.29
C TRP A 59 4.77 -9.01 11.45
N GLY A 60 4.50 -8.28 10.37
CA GLY A 60 3.34 -8.59 9.52
C GLY A 60 2.00 -8.04 10.02
N ASP A 61 1.86 -7.80 11.32
CA ASP A 61 0.60 -7.31 11.93
C ASP A 61 0.69 -5.86 12.41
N LYS A 62 1.82 -5.44 12.99
CA LYS A 62 2.00 -4.05 13.50
C LYS A 62 3.24 -3.35 12.97
N VAL A 63 4.23 -4.13 12.55
CA VAL A 63 5.56 -3.69 12.13
C VAL A 63 5.95 -4.41 10.85
N GLY A 64 6.72 -3.73 9.99
CA GLY A 64 7.09 -4.22 8.67
C GLY A 64 5.97 -4.06 7.66
N PHE A 65 6.03 -4.86 6.58
CA PHE A 65 4.95 -4.96 5.61
C PHE A 65 3.76 -5.69 6.20
N MET A 66 2.56 -5.21 5.92
CA MET A 66 1.32 -5.76 6.46
C MET A 66 0.90 -7.04 5.71
N TYR A 67 0.74 -8.14 6.44
CA TYR A 67 0.40 -9.45 5.88
C TYR A 67 -1.12 -9.63 5.66
N ASN A 68 -1.48 -10.78 5.10
CA ASN A 68 -2.86 -11.21 4.82
C ASN A 68 -3.58 -10.39 3.74
N THR A 69 -2.83 -9.81 2.81
CA THR A 69 -3.35 -9.16 1.62
C THR A 69 -2.38 -9.37 0.45
N VAL A 70 -2.91 -9.33 -0.77
CA VAL A 70 -2.13 -9.35 -2.02
C VAL A 70 -1.62 -7.95 -2.40
N VAL A 71 -2.09 -6.92 -1.68
CA VAL A 71 -1.72 -5.52 -1.84
C VAL A 71 -1.14 -4.98 -0.52
N GLU A 72 -0.07 -5.63 -0.06
CA GLU A 72 0.61 -5.29 1.18
C GLU A 72 1.18 -3.88 1.15
N ASP A 73 1.62 -3.41 -0.01
CA ASP A 73 2.09 -2.05 -0.26
C ASP A 73 1.02 -1.00 0.07
N PHE A 74 -0.20 -1.21 -0.45
CA PHE A 74 -1.36 -0.37 -0.19
C PHE A 74 -1.74 -0.37 1.29
N LEU A 75 -1.88 -1.54 1.91
CA LEU A 75 -2.28 -1.66 3.31
C LEU A 75 -1.22 -1.10 4.26
N THR A 76 0.05 -1.30 3.96
CA THR A 76 1.17 -0.76 4.74
C THR A 76 1.19 0.76 4.65
N GLY A 77 1.07 1.33 3.45
CA GLY A 77 0.95 2.77 3.26
C GLY A 77 -0.24 3.37 4.01
N LEU A 78 -1.41 2.72 3.92
CA LEU A 78 -2.61 3.12 4.65
C LEU A 78 -2.37 3.15 6.17
N LYS A 79 -1.72 2.11 6.71
CA LYS A 79 -1.38 2.02 8.14
C LYS A 79 -0.40 3.09 8.58
N LEU A 80 0.61 3.38 7.78
CA LEU A 80 1.58 4.46 8.06
C LEU A 80 0.89 5.81 8.07
N HIS A 81 0.06 6.12 7.07
CA HIS A 81 -0.69 7.37 7.03
C HIS A 81 -1.70 7.50 8.18
N CYS A 82 -2.36 6.41 8.58
CA CYS A 82 -3.20 6.39 9.79
C CYS A 82 -2.41 6.66 11.10
N LYS A 83 -1.09 6.47 11.09
CA LYS A 83 -0.19 6.81 12.20
C LYS A 83 0.38 8.24 12.10
N GLY A 84 -0.04 9.03 11.11
CA GLY A 84 0.40 10.41 10.91
C GLY A 84 1.63 10.59 10.03
N TRP A 85 2.15 9.52 9.42
CA TRP A 85 3.23 9.62 8.43
C TRP A 85 2.74 10.38 7.19
N LYS A 86 3.65 11.12 6.55
CA LYS A 86 3.36 11.89 5.33
C LYS A 86 4.21 11.37 4.18
N SER A 87 3.57 10.99 3.09
CA SER A 87 4.25 10.68 1.83
C SER A 87 4.50 11.94 1.00
N VAL A 88 5.49 11.88 0.11
CA VAL A 88 5.78 12.93 -0.87
C VAL A 88 5.95 12.27 -2.22
N TYR A 89 5.27 12.81 -3.24
CA TYR A 89 5.44 12.39 -4.62
C TYR A 89 6.31 13.41 -5.36
N LEU A 90 7.40 12.93 -5.97
CA LEU A 90 8.32 13.76 -6.75
C LEU A 90 8.21 13.37 -8.22
N SER A 91 7.96 14.37 -9.08
CA SER A 91 7.90 14.19 -10.54
C SER A 91 9.04 14.95 -11.22
N PRO A 92 10.25 14.38 -11.26
CA PRO A 92 11.37 15.00 -11.96
C PRO A 92 11.18 14.95 -13.48
N ALA A 93 11.75 15.92 -14.20
CA ALA A 93 11.63 16.01 -15.66
C ALA A 93 12.11 14.75 -16.42
N ARG A 94 13.07 14.02 -15.84
CA ARG A 94 13.55 12.74 -16.36
C ARG A 94 13.09 11.59 -15.45
N PRO A 95 12.46 10.52 -16.00
CA PRO A 95 12.15 9.32 -15.22
C PRO A 95 13.42 8.74 -14.59
N GLN A 96 13.37 8.51 -13.28
CA GLN A 96 14.51 7.93 -12.53
C GLN A 96 14.48 6.40 -12.55
N VAL A 97 13.30 5.81 -12.75
CA VAL A 97 13.09 4.37 -12.84
C VAL A 97 12.33 4.11 -14.14
N LEU A 98 12.83 3.19 -14.95
CA LEU A 98 12.16 2.70 -16.14
C LEU A 98 11.86 1.22 -15.93
N ALA A 99 10.58 0.87 -16.02
CA ALA A 99 10.10 -0.49 -15.88
C ALA A 99 9.49 -0.99 -17.19
N THR A 100 9.44 -2.31 -17.35
CA THR A 100 8.77 -2.96 -18.47
C THR A 100 7.30 -3.20 -18.16
N SER A 101 6.42 -2.93 -19.11
CA SER A 101 4.99 -3.24 -19.02
C SER A 101 4.69 -4.61 -19.63
N PRO A 102 3.66 -5.34 -19.16
CA PRO A 102 3.12 -6.48 -19.88
C PRO A 102 2.83 -6.13 -21.34
N THR A 103 3.25 -6.99 -22.27
CA THR A 103 3.06 -6.80 -23.72
C THR A 103 1.89 -7.62 -24.28
N ASN A 104 1.32 -8.53 -23.48
CA ASN A 104 0.17 -9.32 -23.84
C ASN A 104 -0.99 -9.10 -22.87
N LEU A 105 -2.21 -9.34 -23.37
CA LEU A 105 -3.44 -9.10 -22.62
C LEU A 105 -3.60 -10.03 -21.42
N ASN A 106 -3.15 -11.29 -21.53
CA ASN A 106 -3.32 -12.27 -20.47
C ASN A 106 -2.57 -11.86 -19.19
N ASP A 107 -1.31 -11.46 -19.32
CA ASP A 107 -0.50 -11.01 -18.19
C ASP A 107 -1.06 -9.73 -17.56
N LEU A 108 -1.55 -8.80 -18.38
CA LEU A 108 -2.23 -7.59 -17.91
C LEU A 108 -3.48 -7.94 -17.09
N LEU A 109 -4.31 -8.86 -17.56
CA LEU A 109 -5.53 -9.28 -16.87
C LEU A 109 -5.23 -9.99 -15.55
N ILE A 110 -4.21 -10.86 -15.52
CA ILE A 110 -3.76 -11.51 -14.28
C ILE A 110 -3.31 -10.47 -13.27
N GLN A 111 -2.50 -9.49 -13.69
CA GLN A 111 -2.01 -8.42 -12.82
C GLN A 111 -3.16 -7.56 -12.28
N ASN A 112 -4.06 -7.11 -13.15
CA ASN A 112 -5.22 -6.34 -12.73
C ASN A 112 -6.13 -7.11 -11.79
N THR A 113 -6.31 -8.42 -12.01
CA THR A 113 -7.11 -9.27 -11.12
C THR A 113 -6.48 -9.35 -9.73
N ARG A 114 -5.16 -9.50 -9.63
CA ARG A 114 -4.45 -9.50 -8.34
C ARG A 114 -4.62 -8.18 -7.58
N TRP A 115 -4.42 -7.05 -8.25
CA TRP A 115 -4.59 -5.74 -7.63
C TRP A 115 -6.03 -5.51 -7.20
N SER A 116 -6.98 -5.78 -8.10
CA SER A 116 -8.39 -5.51 -7.84
C SER A 116 -8.95 -6.38 -6.72
N SER A 117 -8.64 -7.68 -6.72
CA SER A 117 -9.07 -8.59 -5.65
C SER A 117 -8.44 -8.23 -4.30
N GLY A 118 -7.16 -7.85 -4.29
CA GLY A 118 -6.49 -7.38 -3.08
C GLY A 118 -7.09 -6.09 -2.54
N LEU A 119 -7.30 -5.08 -3.39
CA LEU A 119 -7.89 -3.79 -3.03
C LEU A 119 -9.31 -3.97 -2.49
N LEU A 120 -10.12 -4.78 -3.16
CA LEU A 120 -11.46 -5.13 -2.70
C LEU A 120 -11.41 -5.86 -1.35
N GLY A 121 -10.49 -6.82 -1.19
CA GLY A 121 -10.26 -7.54 0.06
C GLY A 121 -9.95 -6.58 1.21
N VAL A 122 -9.11 -5.57 1.00
CA VAL A 122 -8.86 -4.52 2.00
C VAL A 122 -10.11 -3.66 2.22
N GLY A 123 -10.81 -3.27 1.15
CA GLY A 123 -12.02 -2.45 1.17
C GLY A 123 -13.16 -3.04 2.01
N ILE A 124 -13.34 -4.36 2.01
CA ILE A 124 -14.38 -5.05 2.81
C ILE A 124 -13.87 -5.56 4.17
N SER A 125 -12.59 -5.38 4.47
CA SER A 125 -11.99 -5.83 5.73
C SER A 125 -12.21 -4.83 6.87
N LYS A 126 -11.69 -5.16 8.06
CA LYS A 126 -11.58 -4.23 9.20
C LYS A 126 -10.74 -2.97 8.90
N TYR A 127 -10.01 -2.95 7.79
CA TYR A 127 -9.22 -1.81 7.31
C TYR A 127 -9.93 -0.97 6.24
N CYS A 128 -11.24 -1.18 6.06
CA CYS A 128 -12.06 -0.42 5.11
C CYS A 128 -11.79 1.11 5.20
N PRO A 129 -11.36 1.75 4.10
CA PRO A 129 -11.07 3.18 4.10
C PRO A 129 -12.25 4.10 4.41
N LEU A 130 -13.49 3.63 4.24
CA LEU A 130 -14.68 4.44 4.56
C LEU A 130 -15.02 4.43 6.05
N ILE A 131 -14.55 3.43 6.80
CA ILE A 131 -14.93 3.21 8.21
C ILE A 131 -13.72 3.43 9.13
N TYR A 132 -12.58 2.83 8.81
CA TYR A 132 -11.41 2.79 9.68
C TYR A 132 -10.60 4.10 9.68
N VAL A 133 -10.67 4.86 8.59
CA VAL A 133 -9.72 5.91 8.22
C VAL A 133 -10.18 7.34 8.50
N PRO A 134 -11.48 7.72 8.40
CA PRO A 134 -11.90 9.12 8.55
C PRO A 134 -11.52 9.78 9.88
N SER A 135 -11.35 9.02 10.95
CA SER A 135 -10.91 9.52 12.27
C SER A 135 -9.39 9.60 12.43
N ARG A 136 -8.62 9.17 11.42
CA ARG A 136 -7.15 8.96 11.51
C ARG A 136 -6.34 9.74 10.48
N MET A 137 -7.00 10.31 9.48
CA MET A 137 -6.35 11.17 8.47
C MET A 137 -7.35 12.18 7.89
N SER A 138 -6.87 13.07 7.03
CA SER A 138 -7.73 14.08 6.40
C SER A 138 -8.82 13.43 5.53
N PHE A 139 -9.98 14.08 5.45
CA PHE A 139 -11.10 13.63 4.64
C PHE A 139 -10.71 13.35 3.18
N HIS A 140 -9.95 14.26 2.56
CA HIS A 140 -9.47 14.12 1.18
C HIS A 140 -8.61 12.88 1.00
N GLN A 141 -7.65 12.65 1.91
CA GLN A 141 -6.79 11.48 1.87
C GLN A 141 -7.58 10.18 2.08
N SER A 142 -8.55 10.20 3.00
CA SER A 142 -9.48 9.08 3.21
C SER A 142 -10.27 8.74 1.94
N LEU A 143 -10.71 9.76 1.20
CA LEU A 143 -11.43 9.58 -0.05
C LEU A 143 -10.55 8.98 -1.14
N CYS A 144 -9.29 9.43 -1.28
CA CYS A 144 -8.34 8.82 -2.21
C CYS A 144 -8.11 7.33 -1.91
N TYR A 145 -7.97 6.96 -0.65
CA TYR A 145 -7.85 5.55 -0.25
C TYR A 145 -9.12 4.74 -0.56
N ALA A 146 -10.30 5.33 -0.35
CA ALA A 146 -11.57 4.69 -0.69
C ALA A 146 -11.73 4.52 -2.21
N GLU A 147 -11.37 5.52 -3.00
CA GLU A 147 -11.36 5.45 -4.46
C GLU A 147 -10.48 4.29 -4.95
N CYS A 148 -9.25 4.16 -4.45
CA CYS A 148 -8.38 3.04 -4.80
C CYS A 148 -8.97 1.69 -4.39
N ALA A 149 -9.46 1.56 -3.15
CA ALA A 149 -10.01 0.30 -2.63
C ALA A 149 -11.26 -0.16 -3.40
N PHE A 150 -12.07 0.78 -3.89
CA PHE A 150 -13.33 0.52 -4.59
C PHE A 150 -13.28 0.90 -6.08
N PHE A 151 -12.10 1.04 -6.67
CA PHE A 151 -11.89 1.53 -8.04
C PHE A 151 -12.71 0.74 -9.08
N LEU A 152 -12.84 -0.58 -8.90
CA LEU A 152 -13.68 -1.40 -9.77
C LEU A 152 -15.15 -1.01 -9.75
N PHE A 153 -15.70 -0.65 -8.58
CA PHE A 153 -17.10 -0.23 -8.48
C PHE A 153 -17.31 1.13 -9.11
N PHE A 154 -16.40 2.09 -8.87
CA PHE A 154 -16.49 3.40 -9.52
C PHE A 154 -16.39 3.28 -11.04
N THR A 155 -15.46 2.47 -11.54
CA THR A 155 -15.30 2.24 -12.99
C THR A 155 -16.51 1.52 -13.58
N ALA A 156 -17.04 0.48 -12.91
CA ALA A 156 -18.24 -0.23 -13.37
C ALA A 156 -19.48 0.68 -13.38
N CYS A 157 -19.65 1.53 -12.36
CA CYS A 157 -20.72 2.53 -12.32
C CYS A 157 -20.60 3.53 -13.48
N LEU A 158 -19.40 4.03 -13.78
CA LEU A 158 -19.18 4.92 -14.92
C LEU A 158 -19.53 4.24 -16.25
N CYS A 159 -19.09 2.99 -16.46
CA CYS A 159 -19.45 2.22 -17.65
C CYS A 159 -20.97 2.03 -17.77
N ALA A 160 -21.64 1.69 -16.67
CA ALA A 160 -23.09 1.50 -16.64
C ALA A 160 -23.87 2.80 -16.91
N VAL A 161 -23.36 3.96 -16.49
CA VAL A 161 -23.97 5.27 -16.76
C VAL A 161 -23.74 5.73 -18.20
N LEU A 162 -22.59 5.38 -18.80
CA LEU A 162 -22.26 5.73 -20.18
C LEU A 162 -22.96 4.81 -21.20
N GLN A 163 -23.28 3.57 -20.84
CA GLN A 163 -23.92 2.61 -21.74
C GLN A 163 -25.29 3.09 -22.31
N PRO A 164 -26.22 3.67 -21.52
CA PRO A 164 -27.45 4.27 -22.05
C PRO A 164 -27.18 5.36 -23.09
N SER A 165 -26.18 6.21 -22.87
CA SER A 165 -25.86 7.31 -23.78
C SER A 165 -25.36 6.83 -25.14
N LEU A 166 -24.54 5.78 -25.16
CA LEU A 166 -24.06 5.15 -26.39
C LEU A 166 -25.20 4.44 -27.13
N ASN A 167 -26.04 3.68 -26.42
CA ASN A 167 -27.19 2.99 -27.01
C ASN A 167 -28.17 3.98 -27.67
N CYS A 168 -28.41 5.14 -27.07
CA CYS A 168 -29.25 6.19 -27.65
C CYS A 168 -28.64 6.77 -28.94
N VAL A 169 -27.33 7.00 -28.99
CA VAL A 169 -26.65 7.49 -30.19
C VAL A 169 -26.73 6.46 -31.33
N TYR A 170 -26.49 5.18 -31.05
CA TYR A 170 -26.61 4.11 -32.05
C TYR A 170 -28.05 3.92 -32.55
N LEU A 171 -29.05 4.03 -31.67
CA LEU A 171 -30.46 3.96 -32.05
C LEU A 171 -30.85 5.12 -32.99
N VAL A 172 -30.48 6.36 -32.63
CA VAL A 172 -30.76 7.55 -33.44
C VAL A 172 -30.03 7.48 -34.78
N ALA A 173 -28.76 7.09 -34.78
CA ALA A 173 -28.00 6.89 -36.02
C ALA A 173 -28.64 5.83 -36.92
N SER A 174 -29.08 4.70 -36.37
CA SER A 174 -29.75 3.63 -37.11
C SER A 174 -31.08 4.07 -37.71
N ILE A 175 -31.88 4.85 -36.96
CA ILE A 175 -33.15 5.43 -37.44
C ILE A 175 -32.89 6.45 -38.57
N CYS A 176 -31.84 7.26 -38.46
CA CYS A 176 -31.47 8.24 -39.49
C CYS A 176 -30.91 7.60 -40.76
N THR A 177 -30.29 6.43 -40.69
CA THR A 177 -29.78 5.69 -41.87
C THR A 177 -30.81 4.80 -42.56
N LEU A 178 -31.95 4.53 -41.91
CA LEU A 178 -33.06 3.73 -42.45
C LEU A 178 -34.12 4.58 -43.19
N ARG A 179 -33.80 5.84 -43.49
CA ARG A 179 -34.68 6.80 -44.18
C ARG A 179 -33.99 7.33 -45.43
#